data_AF-A0A2W6N9K8-F1
#
_entry.id   AF-A0A2W6N9K8-F1
#
_cell.length_a   1.000
_cell.length_b   1.000
_cell.length_c   1.000
_cell.angle_alpha   90.00
_cell.angle_beta   90.00
_cell.angle_gamma   90.00
#
_symmetry.space_group_name_H-M   'P 1'
#
loop_
_entity.id
_entity.type
_entity.pdbx_description
1 polymer ?
#
loop_
_entity_poly.entity_id
_entity_poly.type
_entity_poly.pdbx_seq_one_letter_code
_entity_poly.pdbx_strand_id
1 'polypeptide(L)'
;AAIQQWYGEYSLPAEPYVVEAGTNLAEYGRTHGGLDAKSPIFLKNGYIVVNFNLESIREGNLAAPHLQYIHAPLMNQWLLEGFQRQVQDSYNHTFSLRDGDVVFYHADRSSRDDFSAQVPH
;
A
#
# COMPACT_ATOMS: atom_id res chain seq x y z
N ALA A 1 30.23 13.24 1.55
CA ALA A 1 29.18 12.69 0.66
C ALA A 1 28.07 13.73 0.55
N ALA A 2 27.49 13.93 -0.63
CA ALA A 2 26.30 14.76 -0.79
C ALA A 2 25.06 13.88 -0.59
N ILE A 3 24.22 14.21 0.38
CA ILE A 3 22.94 13.54 0.62
C ILE A 3 21.88 14.27 -0.20
N GLN A 4 21.13 13.54 -1.01
CA GLN A 4 19.95 14.07 -1.70
C GLN A 4 18.70 13.68 -0.91
N GLN A 5 17.84 14.65 -0.64
CA GLN A 5 16.57 14.45 0.06
C GLN A 5 15.43 14.71 -0.92
N TRP A 6 14.42 13.83 -0.90
CA TRP A 6 13.25 13.90 -1.75
C TRP A 6 12.00 13.81 -0.89
N TYR A 7 10.99 14.61 -1.21
CA TYR A 7 9.71 14.63 -0.50
C TYR A 7 8.60 14.27 -1.47
N GLY A 8 7.67 13.44 -1.02
CA GLY A 8 6.48 13.03 -1.78
C GLY A 8 5.33 12.72 -0.85
N GLU A 9 4.12 12.87 -1.36
CA GLU A 9 2.88 12.56 -0.63
C GLU A 9 2.11 11.48 -1.39
N TYR A 10 1.53 10.53 -0.65
CA TYR A 10 0.67 9.50 -1.19
C TYR A 10 -0.53 9.31 -0.26
N SER A 11 -1.74 9.30 -0.84
CA SER A 11 -2.99 9.12 -0.09
C SER A 11 -3.86 8.08 -0.77
N LEU A 12 -4.45 7.18 0.00
CA LEU A 12 -5.56 6.34 -0.46
C LEU A 12 -6.91 7.06 -0.26
N PRO A 13 -7.92 6.73 -1.07
CA PRO A 13 -9.30 7.16 -0.82
C PRO A 13 -9.77 6.74 0.57
N ALA A 14 -10.72 7.50 1.15
CA ALA A 14 -11.20 7.26 2.51
C ALA A 14 -11.90 5.91 2.73
N GLU A 15 -12.51 5.34 1.69
CA GLU A 15 -13.22 4.06 1.72
C GLU A 15 -12.82 3.21 0.50
N PRO A 16 -11.66 2.55 0.55
CA PRO A 16 -11.23 1.68 -0.54
C PRO A 16 -12.02 0.37 -0.53
N TYR A 17 -12.50 -0.05 -1.70
CA TYR A 17 -13.08 -1.39 -1.90
C TYR A 17 -12.06 -2.28 -2.61
N VAL A 18 -11.68 -3.38 -1.95
CA VAL A 18 -10.65 -4.30 -2.44
C VAL A 18 -11.30 -5.59 -2.89
N VAL A 19 -10.87 -6.11 -4.04
CA VAL A 19 -11.28 -7.44 -4.55
C VAL A 19 -10.04 -8.23 -4.96
N GLU A 20 -10.20 -9.54 -5.17
CA GLU A 20 -9.14 -10.37 -5.72
C GLU A 20 -8.68 -9.85 -7.10
N ALA A 21 -7.38 -9.83 -7.35
CA ALA A 21 -6.82 -9.36 -8.60
C ALA A 21 -7.36 -10.16 -9.80
N GLY A 22 -7.75 -9.47 -10.86
CA GLY A 22 -8.37 -10.09 -12.05
C GLY A 22 -9.88 -10.27 -11.95
N THR A 23 -10.50 -9.95 -10.81
CA THR A 23 -11.96 -9.95 -10.68
C THR A 23 -12.62 -8.99 -11.67
N ASN A 24 -13.56 -9.50 -12.47
CA ASN A 24 -14.39 -8.68 -13.34
C ASN A 24 -15.61 -8.15 -12.57
N LEU A 25 -15.49 -6.93 -12.04
CA LEU A 25 -16.54 -6.26 -11.27
C LEU A 25 -17.83 -6.05 -12.06
N ALA A 26 -17.73 -5.73 -13.36
CA ALA A 26 -18.89 -5.50 -14.20
C ALA A 26 -19.71 -6.79 -14.37
N GLU A 27 -19.03 -7.92 -14.64
CA GLU A 27 -19.69 -9.21 -14.78
C GLU A 27 -20.26 -9.72 -13.46
N TYR A 28 -19.55 -9.49 -12.35
CA TYR A 28 -20.06 -9.81 -11.02
C TYR A 28 -21.34 -9.03 -10.72
N GLY A 29 -21.34 -7.70 -10.94
CA GLY A 29 -22.51 -6.87 -10.72
C GLY A 29 -23.70 -7.29 -11.58
N ARG A 30 -23.46 -7.66 -12.85
CA ARG A 30 -24.50 -8.17 -13.77
C ARG A 30 -25.14 -9.47 -13.26
N THR A 31 -24.35 -10.35 -12.68
CA THR A 31 -24.79 -11.70 -12.26
C THR A 31 -25.33 -11.76 -10.83
N HIS A 32 -25.01 -10.77 -9.99
CA HIS A 32 -25.35 -10.75 -8.55
C HIS A 32 -26.32 -9.63 -8.17
N GLY A 33 -27.00 -9.02 -9.16
CA GLY A 33 -28.05 -8.02 -8.92
C GLY A 33 -27.54 -6.63 -8.53
N GLY A 34 -26.28 -6.32 -8.86
CA GLY A 34 -25.62 -5.05 -8.57
C GLY A 34 -24.39 -5.20 -7.68
N LEU A 35 -23.78 -4.06 -7.36
CA LEU A 35 -22.67 -3.93 -6.41
C LEU A 35 -23.03 -2.84 -5.42
N ASP A 36 -22.91 -3.14 -4.14
CA ASP A 36 -23.08 -2.23 -3.02
C ASP A 36 -21.97 -2.42 -1.99
N ALA A 37 -21.84 -1.51 -1.02
CA ALA A 37 -20.79 -1.58 0.01
C ALA A 37 -20.80 -2.89 0.84
N LYS A 38 -21.93 -3.61 0.86
CA LYS A 38 -22.10 -4.86 1.61
C LYS A 38 -21.78 -6.09 0.79
N SER A 39 -21.53 -5.93 -0.52
CA SER A 39 -21.29 -7.03 -1.44
C SER A 39 -20.16 -7.93 -0.93
N PRO A 40 -20.38 -9.26 -0.86
CA PRO A 40 -19.45 -10.19 -0.22
C PRO A 40 -18.15 -10.39 -1.00
N ILE A 41 -18.07 -9.88 -2.24
CA ILE A 41 -16.86 -9.89 -3.06
C ILE A 41 -15.73 -9.03 -2.48
N PHE A 42 -16.07 -8.03 -1.66
CA PHE A 42 -15.09 -7.13 -1.10
C PHE A 42 -14.31 -7.79 0.04
N LEU A 43 -12.98 -7.76 -0.08
CA LEU A 43 -12.05 -8.20 0.94
C LEU A 43 -12.02 -7.16 2.06
N LYS A 44 -12.51 -7.56 3.23
CA LYS A 44 -12.58 -6.72 4.44
C LYS A 44 -11.52 -7.11 5.46
N ASN A 45 -11.13 -8.38 5.47
CA ASN A 45 -10.16 -8.89 6.44
C ASN A 45 -8.75 -8.77 5.87
N GLY A 46 -7.93 -7.91 6.47
CA GLY A 46 -6.51 -7.78 6.14
C GLY A 46 -6.07 -6.33 5.98
N TYR A 47 -4.95 -6.14 5.28
CA TYR A 47 -4.36 -4.84 5.05
C TYR A 47 -4.15 -4.57 3.56
N ILE A 48 -4.39 -3.34 3.14
CA ILE A 48 -3.85 -2.79 1.90
C ILE A 48 -2.44 -2.32 2.21
N VAL A 49 -1.45 -2.95 1.57
CA VAL A 49 -0.04 -2.58 1.70
C VAL A 49 0.35 -1.75 0.48
N VAL A 50 0.86 -0.55 0.72
CA VAL A 50 1.42 0.31 -0.33
C VAL A 50 2.92 0.05 -0.42
N ASN A 51 3.32 -0.54 -1.55
CA ASN A 51 4.72 -0.82 -1.86
C ASN A 51 5.30 0.30 -2.74
N PHE A 52 6.41 0.90 -2.30
CA PHE A 52 7.13 1.93 -3.04
C PHE A 52 8.40 1.36 -3.67
N ASN A 53 8.45 1.41 -5.01
CA ASN A 53 9.70 1.28 -5.74
C ASN A 53 10.26 2.68 -6.06
N LEU A 54 11.32 3.09 -5.35
CA LEU A 54 11.93 4.40 -5.52
C LEU A 54 13.08 4.32 -6.53
N GLU A 55 12.96 5.10 -7.60
CA GLU A 55 13.90 5.13 -8.72
C GLU A 55 14.14 6.57 -9.19
N SER A 56 15.36 6.84 -9.69
CA SER A 56 15.66 8.07 -10.45
C SER A 56 15.80 7.74 -11.93
N ILE A 57 15.10 8.50 -12.76
CA ILE A 57 15.09 8.31 -14.21
C ILE A 57 15.90 9.42 -14.87
N ARG A 58 16.78 9.06 -15.80
CA ARG A 58 17.50 10.00 -16.65
C ARG A 58 17.02 9.86 -18.08
N GLU A 59 16.84 11.00 -18.76
CA GLU A 59 16.48 11.04 -20.18
C GLU A 59 15.21 10.24 -20.54
N GLY A 60 14.30 10.04 -19.57
CA GLY A 60 13.08 9.26 -19.75
C GLY A 60 13.31 7.75 -19.91
N ASN A 61 14.51 7.22 -19.68
CA ASN A 61 14.79 5.80 -19.80
C ASN A 61 14.31 5.01 -18.58
N LEU A 62 13.09 4.46 -18.68
CA LEU A 62 12.49 3.63 -17.63
C LEU A 62 13.10 2.21 -17.54
N ALA A 63 13.82 1.75 -18.56
CA ALA A 63 14.43 0.42 -18.57
C ALA A 63 15.78 0.36 -17.83
N ALA A 64 16.40 1.51 -17.60
CA ALA A 64 17.68 1.63 -16.91
C ALA A 64 17.64 2.80 -15.91
N PRO A 65 16.97 2.63 -14.75
CA PRO A 65 16.97 3.65 -13.71
C PRO A 65 18.39 3.95 -13.25
N HIS A 66 18.69 5.23 -13.02
CA HIS A 66 20.02 5.71 -12.68
C HIS A 66 20.42 5.35 -11.24
N LEU A 67 19.47 5.49 -10.31
CA LEU A 67 19.56 5.06 -8.91
C LEU A 67 18.24 4.38 -8.56
N GLN A 68 18.29 3.36 -7.71
CA GLN A 68 17.09 2.67 -7.24
C GLN A 68 17.29 2.05 -5.85
N TYR A 69 16.20 1.91 -5.11
CA TYR A 69 16.24 1.42 -3.74
C TYR A 69 16.21 -0.12 -3.61
N ILE A 70 15.55 -0.82 -4.55
CA ILE A 70 15.25 -2.26 -4.41
C ILE A 70 16.22 -3.14 -5.22
N HIS A 71 16.34 -2.91 -6.53
CA HIS A 71 17.09 -3.77 -7.46
C HIS A 71 18.44 -3.16 -7.91
N ALA A 72 19.03 -2.26 -7.11
CA ALA A 72 20.34 -1.72 -7.40
C ALA A 72 21.41 -2.84 -7.37
N PRO A 73 22.36 -2.86 -8.33
CA PRO A 73 23.27 -4.00 -8.52
C PRO A 73 24.24 -4.22 -7.36
N LEU A 74 24.52 -3.18 -6.56
CA LEU A 74 25.49 -3.24 -5.48
C LEU A 74 24.85 -3.48 -4.12
N MET A 75 23.69 -2.87 -3.83
CA MET A 75 23.01 -3.01 -2.55
C MET A 75 21.56 -2.54 -2.62
N ASN A 76 20.74 -3.13 -1.76
CA ASN A 76 19.36 -2.71 -1.50
C ASN A 76 19.36 -1.69 -0.33
N GLN A 77 18.78 -0.51 -0.56
CA GLN A 77 18.82 0.58 0.40
C GLN A 77 17.86 0.37 1.58
N TRP A 78 16.73 -0.30 1.36
CA TRP A 78 15.82 -0.67 2.45
C TRP A 78 16.54 -1.52 3.50
N LEU A 79 17.32 -2.51 3.06
CA LEU A 79 18.11 -3.33 3.97
C LEU A 79 19.19 -2.52 4.71
N LEU A 80 19.87 -1.61 4.01
CA LEU A 80 20.93 -0.78 4.59
C LEU A 80 20.38 0.18 5.66
N GLU A 81 19.19 0.73 5.43
CA GLU A 81 18.49 1.63 6.35
C GLU A 81 17.78 0.89 7.51
N GLY A 82 17.87 -0.44 7.56
CA GLY A 82 17.39 -1.25 8.68
C GLY A 82 15.93 -1.71 8.57
N PHE A 83 15.40 -1.82 7.35
CA PHE A 83 14.03 -2.28 7.10
C PHE A 83 13.73 -3.63 7.76
N GLN A 84 12.63 -3.70 8.50
CA GLN A 84 12.17 -4.94 9.12
C GLN A 84 11.35 -5.76 8.12
N ARG A 85 11.76 -7.02 7.90
CA ARG A 85 11.04 -7.93 6.98
C ARG A 85 9.89 -8.70 7.63
N GLN A 86 9.67 -8.48 8.91
CA GLN A 86 8.56 -9.07 9.65
C GLN A 86 7.97 -8.03 10.57
N VAL A 87 6.64 -7.93 10.55
CA VAL A 87 5.87 -7.11 11.47
C VAL A 87 4.78 -7.97 12.08
N GLN A 88 4.51 -7.76 13.36
CA GLN A 88 3.39 -8.37 14.05
C GLN A 88 2.35 -7.30 14.35
N ASP A 89 1.08 -7.56 14.03
CA ASP A 89 0.00 -6.64 14.36
C ASP A 89 -0.47 -6.79 15.81
N SER A 90 -1.39 -5.92 16.24
CA SER A 90 -1.99 -5.95 17.58
C SER A 90 -2.84 -7.20 17.86
N TYR A 91 -3.11 -8.02 16.84
CA TYR A 91 -3.86 -9.27 16.92
C TYR A 91 -2.94 -10.51 16.87
N ASN A 92 -1.63 -10.31 17.03
CA ASN A 92 -0.58 -11.33 16.97
C ASN A 92 -0.41 -12.00 15.59
N HIS A 93 -0.94 -11.44 14.50
CA HIS A 93 -0.64 -11.93 13.17
C HIS A 93 0.72 -11.42 12.71
N THR A 94 1.56 -12.33 12.21
CA THR A 94 2.88 -11.98 11.65
C THR A 94 2.80 -11.89 10.13
N PHE A 95 3.26 -10.78 9.58
CA PHE A 95 3.33 -10.52 8.14
C PHE A 95 4.78 -10.49 7.69
N SER A 96 5.08 -11.21 6.60
CA SER A 96 6.36 -11.08 5.90
C SER A 96 6.28 -9.90 4.94
N LEU A 97 7.19 -8.95 5.10
CA LEU A 97 7.24 -7.73 4.31
C LEU A 97 8.22 -7.86 3.15
N ARG A 98 7.88 -7.21 2.05
CA ARG A 98 8.77 -7.02 0.90
C ARG A 98 9.44 -5.65 1.02
N ASP A 99 10.66 -5.55 0.48
CA ASP A 99 11.35 -4.27 0.42
C ASP A 99 10.44 -3.25 -0.30
N GLY A 100 10.24 -2.08 0.32
CA GLY A 100 9.32 -1.05 -0.17
C GLY A 100 7.91 -1.08 0.44
N ASP A 101 7.53 -2.08 1.26
CA ASP A 101 6.25 -2.04 1.99
C ASP A 101 6.30 -0.98 3.11
N VAL A 102 5.63 0.16 2.92
CA VAL A 102 5.74 1.32 3.83
C VAL A 102 4.45 1.61 4.58
N VAL A 103 3.29 1.52 3.93
CA VAL A 103 2.01 1.94 4.52
C VAL A 103 1.01 0.78 4.55
N PHE A 104 0.36 0.59 5.70
CA PHE A 104 -0.62 -0.46 5.95
C PHE A 104 -1.96 0.16 6.32
N TYR A 105 -2.99 -0.08 5.51
CA TYR A 105 -4.36 0.34 5.79
C TYR A 105 -5.22 -0.87 6.09
N HIS A 106 -6.00 -0.83 7.16
CA HIS A 106 -7.00 -1.87 7.43
C HIS A 106 -8.06 -1.90 6.32
N ALA A 107 -8.32 -3.07 5.73
CA ALA A 107 -9.24 -3.21 4.61
C ALA A 107 -10.73 -3.07 5.01
N ASP A 108 -11.04 -3.13 6.31
CA ASP A 108 -12.38 -2.94 6.88
C ASP A 108 -12.59 -1.59 7.56
N ARG A 109 -11.57 -0.73 7.65
CA ARG A 109 -11.67 0.58 8.31
C ARG A 109 -11.57 1.72 7.32
N SER A 110 -12.41 2.72 7.52
CA SER A 110 -12.31 4.00 6.81
C SER A 110 -11.45 4.98 7.60
N SER A 111 -10.74 5.89 6.92
CA SER A 111 -10.15 7.06 7.57
C SER A 111 -11.19 7.97 8.25
N ARG A 112 -12.48 7.77 7.97
CA ARG A 112 -13.61 8.40 8.66
C ARG A 112 -13.88 7.82 10.05
N ASP A 113 -13.55 6.54 10.29
CA ASP A 113 -13.77 5.88 11.58
C ASP A 113 -12.78 6.39 12.64
N ASP A 114 -11.59 6.83 12.21
CA ASP A 114 -10.57 7.43 13.08
C ASP A 114 -10.86 8.90 13.41
N PHE A 115 -11.81 9.54 12.71
CA PHE A 115 -12.23 10.91 13.02
C PHE A 115 -13.41 10.91 13.99
N SER A 116 -13.16 10.60 15.26
CA SER A 116 -14.09 11.00 16.31
C SER A 116 -14.02 12.52 16.44
N ALA A 117 -15.08 13.22 16.02
CA ALA A 117 -15.23 14.63 16.36
C ALA A 117 -15.29 14.73 17.89
N GLN A 118 -14.19 15.12 18.53
CA GLN A 118 -14.21 15.54 19.91
C GLN A 118 -15.09 16.79 19.98
N VAL A 119 -16.33 16.60 20.46
CA VAL A 119 -17.20 17.70 20.84
C VAL A 119 -16.54 18.36 22.07
N PRO A 120 -16.15 19.64 22.03
CA PRO A 120 -15.77 20.34 23.23
C PRO A 120 -17.02 20.53 24.08
N HIS A 121 -16.98 20.02 25.32
CA HIS A 121 -17.96 20.35 26.36
C HIS A 121 -17.80 21.79 26.84
#